data_AF-A0A538DJ50-F1
#
_entry.id   AF-A0A538DJ50-F1
#
_cell.length_a   1.000
_cell.length_b   1.000
_cell.length_c   1.000
_cell.angle_alpha   90.00
_cell.angle_beta   90.00
_cell.angle_gamma   90.00
#
_symmetry.space_group_name_H-M   'P 1'
#
loop_
_entity.id
_entity.type
_entity.pdbx_description
1 polymer ?
#
loop_
_entity_poly.entity_id
_entity_poly.type
_entity_poly.pdbx_seq_one_letter_code
_entity_poly.pdbx_strand_id
1 'polypeptide(L)'
;MAGQAVEDAEEIRDLYATAATRWFEEERRRHYALVPGDDSELIDAWFRLGFGHQQGHGVREVPPHTEVRVPEGFEIREPREEDIEQLVPIDVALPTHQSSSPVFSPRPLPTVDAIRAEWRKTLAGSEERLLIGCLDGEPVACWSVCAAELSRHYSGLGLPERASYL
;
A
#
# COMPACT_ATOMS: atom_id res chain seq x y z
N MET A 1 24.31 3.25 7.36
CA MET A 1 23.05 4.01 7.51
C MET A 1 21.90 3.06 7.81
N ALA A 2 20.84 3.51 8.48
CA ALA A 2 19.75 2.61 8.87
C ALA A 2 19.11 1.96 7.63
N GLY A 3 18.91 0.63 7.64
CA GLY A 3 18.22 -0.08 6.56
C GLY A 3 18.96 -0.20 5.21
N GLN A 4 20.18 0.30 5.08
CA GLN A 4 21.01 0.17 3.88
C GLN A 4 22.43 -0.29 4.23
N ALA A 5 23.00 -1.19 3.43
CA ALA A 5 24.31 -1.80 3.66
C ALA A 5 25.48 -0.90 3.19
N VAL A 6 25.47 0.36 3.61
CA VAL A 6 26.42 1.40 3.23
C VAL A 6 26.77 2.26 4.44
N GLU A 7 28.01 2.73 4.50
CA GLU A 7 28.50 3.61 5.56
C GLU A 7 28.36 5.09 5.16
N ASP A 8 28.52 5.39 3.87
CA ASP A 8 28.34 6.73 3.27
C ASP A 8 27.17 6.73 2.27
N ALA A 9 26.40 7.83 2.26
CA ALA A 9 25.25 8.02 1.36
C ALA A 9 25.58 7.76 -0.11
N GLU A 10 26.74 8.21 -0.59
CA GLU A 10 27.12 8.14 -1.99
C GLU A 10 27.46 6.71 -2.44
N GLU A 11 27.85 5.81 -1.52
CA GLU A 11 28.14 4.41 -1.83
C GLU A 11 26.92 3.68 -2.41
N ILE A 12 25.70 4.14 -2.10
CA ILE A 12 24.47 3.54 -2.64
C ILE A 12 24.42 3.63 -4.17
N ARG A 13 25.05 4.64 -4.75
CA ARG A 13 25.04 4.86 -6.20
C ARG A 13 25.85 3.80 -6.93
N ASP A 14 27.01 3.45 -6.40
CA ASP A 14 27.88 2.42 -6.96
C ASP A 14 27.28 1.02 -6.78
N LEU A 15 26.71 0.75 -5.60
CA LEU A 15 26.00 -0.50 -5.34
C LEU A 15 24.78 -0.66 -6.25
N TYR A 16 23.96 0.39 -6.39
CA TYR A 16 22.81 0.36 -7.27
C TYR A 16 23.21 0.21 -8.72
N ALA A 17 24.23 0.93 -9.22
CA ALA A 17 24.70 0.79 -10.60
C ALA A 17 25.12 -0.66 -10.92
N THR A 18 25.80 -1.31 -9.97
CA THR A 18 26.20 -2.72 -10.09
C THR A 18 24.97 -3.64 -10.12
N ALA A 19 24.04 -3.49 -9.19
CA ALA A 19 22.85 -4.33 -9.09
C ALA A 19 21.88 -4.13 -10.27
N ALA A 20 21.66 -2.88 -10.67
CA ALA A 20 20.73 -2.49 -11.72
C ALA A 20 21.13 -3.05 -13.09
N THR A 21 22.42 -3.24 -13.36
CA THR A 21 22.91 -3.87 -14.61
C THR A 21 22.29 -5.25 -14.78
N ARG A 22 22.43 -6.10 -13.75
CA ARG A 22 21.86 -7.45 -13.75
C ARG A 22 20.33 -7.43 -13.83
N TRP A 23 19.67 -6.58 -13.04
CA TRP A 23 18.20 -6.52 -13.04
C TRP A 23 17.64 -6.09 -14.40
N PHE A 24 18.33 -5.18 -15.09
CA PHE A 24 17.95 -4.75 -16.43
C PHE A 24 18.05 -5.91 -17.44
N GLU A 25 19.13 -6.69 -17.40
CA GLU A 25 19.31 -7.90 -18.23
C GLU A 25 18.26 -8.97 -17.92
N GLU A 26 17.79 -9.06 -16.68
CA GLU A 26 16.69 -9.93 -16.24
C GLU A 26 15.28 -9.34 -16.54
N GLU A 27 15.20 -8.27 -17.34
CA GLU A 27 13.95 -7.56 -17.69
C GLU A 27 13.16 -6.97 -16.51
N ARG A 28 13.81 -6.85 -15.35
CA ARG A 28 13.25 -6.18 -14.17
C ARG A 28 13.51 -4.69 -14.30
N ARG A 29 12.54 -3.95 -14.85
CA ARG A 29 12.73 -2.52 -15.20
C ARG A 29 12.11 -1.52 -14.23
N ARG A 30 11.34 -2.00 -13.24
CA ARG A 30 10.69 -1.14 -12.24
C ARG A 30 11.40 -1.34 -10.91
N HIS A 31 12.26 -0.40 -10.56
CA HIS A 31 13.02 -0.42 -9.32
C HIS A 31 12.39 0.53 -8.31
N TYR A 32 12.26 0.06 -7.07
CA TYR A 32 11.77 0.84 -5.94
C TYR A 32 12.73 0.65 -4.79
N ALA A 33 12.95 1.72 -4.02
CA ALA A 33 13.77 1.69 -2.81
C ALA A 33 12.96 2.27 -1.66
N LEU A 34 13.03 1.62 -0.49
CA LEU A 34 12.59 2.20 0.77
C LEU A 34 13.82 2.78 1.46
N VAL A 35 13.72 4.06 1.81
CA VAL A 35 14.81 4.86 2.37
C VAL A 35 14.32 5.46 3.69
N PRO A 36 15.13 5.48 4.76
CA PRO A 36 14.80 6.21 5.98
C PRO A 36 14.44 7.66 5.66
N GLY A 37 13.28 8.11 6.16
CA GLY A 37 12.77 9.44 5.84
C GLY A 37 13.53 10.60 6.51
N ASP A 38 14.40 10.29 7.47
CA ASP A 38 15.21 11.21 8.24
C ASP A 38 16.66 11.35 7.74
N ASP A 39 17.07 10.53 6.76
CA ASP A 39 18.42 10.55 6.18
C ASP A 39 18.43 11.33 4.86
N SER A 40 18.62 12.64 4.93
CA SER A 40 18.58 13.52 3.76
C SER A 40 19.70 13.25 2.77
N GLU A 41 20.89 12.86 3.22
CA GLU A 41 22.03 12.59 2.34
C GLU A 41 21.77 11.35 1.49
N LEU A 42 21.22 10.30 2.10
CA LEU A 42 20.83 9.09 1.39
C LEU A 42 19.67 9.32 0.41
N ILE A 43 18.66 10.10 0.80
CA ILE A 43 17.57 10.51 -0.10
C ILE A 43 18.12 11.24 -1.33
N ASP A 44 19.03 12.19 -1.11
CA ASP A 44 19.67 12.94 -2.19
C ASP A 44 20.48 12.04 -3.13
N ALA A 45 21.19 11.04 -2.59
CA ALA A 45 21.93 10.08 -3.39
C ALA A 45 21.02 9.27 -4.33
N TRP A 46 19.83 8.86 -3.87
CA TRP A 46 18.81 8.21 -4.71
C TRP A 46 18.24 9.14 -5.78
N PHE A 47 17.98 10.42 -5.44
CA PHE A 47 17.53 11.40 -6.44
C PHE A 47 18.57 11.65 -7.54
N ARG A 48 19.88 11.61 -7.22
CA ARG A 48 20.96 11.69 -8.22
C ARG A 48 20.99 10.51 -9.20
N LEU A 49 20.40 9.36 -8.83
CA LEU A 49 20.20 8.20 -9.70
C LEU A 49 18.93 8.30 -10.58
N GLY A 50 18.17 9.38 -10.45
CA GLY A 50 16.94 9.61 -11.21
C GLY A 50 15.70 8.95 -10.60
N PHE A 51 15.76 8.49 -9.35
CA PHE A 51 14.56 8.06 -8.63
C PHE A 51 13.67 9.26 -8.29
N GLY A 52 12.36 9.03 -8.18
CA GLY A 52 11.40 9.99 -7.67
C GLY A 52 10.81 9.54 -6.33
N HIS A 53 10.17 10.46 -5.62
CA HIS A 53 9.44 10.16 -4.40
C HIS A 53 7.99 9.75 -4.73
N GLN A 54 7.61 8.52 -4.38
CA GLN A 54 6.26 8.01 -4.63
C GLN A 54 5.35 8.20 -3.40
N GLN A 55 5.79 7.77 -2.22
CA GLN A 55 5.00 7.83 -0.99
C GLN A 55 5.91 7.74 0.24
N GLY A 56 5.44 8.31 1.36
CA GLY A 56 6.04 8.12 2.67
C GLY A 56 5.34 6.97 3.42
N HIS A 57 6.13 6.15 4.12
CA HIS A 57 5.59 5.13 5.01
C HIS A 57 5.73 5.61 6.46
N GLY A 58 4.62 5.68 7.17
CA GLY A 58 4.58 6.01 8.60
C GLY A 58 4.28 4.77 9.43
N VAL A 59 4.91 4.68 10.60
CA VAL A 59 4.57 3.69 11.62
C VAL A 59 3.91 4.42 12.78
N ARG A 60 2.79 3.89 13.24
CA ARG A 60 2.06 4.44 14.39
C ARG A 60 1.69 3.31 15.34
N GLU A 61 2.03 3.48 16.62
CA GLU A 61 1.52 2.61 17.67
C GLU A 61 0.00 2.78 17.81
N VAL A 62 -0.71 1.65 17.81
CA VAL A 62 -2.15 1.62 18.07
C VAL A 62 -2.34 1.36 19.56
N PRO A 63 -3.05 2.25 20.29
CA PRO A 63 -3.29 2.02 21.71
C PRO A 63 -4.09 0.73 21.88
N PRO A 64 -3.86 -0.03 22.97
CA PRO A 64 -4.51 -1.32 23.16
C PRO A 64 -6.03 -1.18 23.20
N HIS A 65 -6.55 -0.04 23.63
CA HIS A 65 -7.97 0.28 23.72
C HIS A 65 -8.23 1.65 23.09
N THR A 66 -9.27 1.73 22.28
CA THR A 66 -9.76 2.99 21.70
C THR A 66 -11.26 3.03 21.92
N GLU A 67 -11.76 4.11 22.53
CA GLU A 67 -13.20 4.37 22.57
C GLU A 67 -13.65 4.79 21.18
N VAL A 68 -14.47 3.95 20.53
CA VAL A 68 -15.03 4.22 19.21
C VAL A 68 -16.47 4.67 19.38
N ARG A 69 -16.78 5.88 18.91
CA ARG A 69 -18.15 6.37 18.80
C ARG A 69 -18.56 6.39 17.34
N VAL A 70 -19.46 5.48 16.97
CA VAL A 70 -20.07 5.46 15.64
C VAL A 70 -21.22 6.48 15.64
N PRO A 71 -21.26 7.44 14.71
CA PRO A 71 -22.37 8.39 14.61
C PRO A 71 -23.69 7.69 14.27
N GLU A 72 -24.82 8.33 14.60
CA GLU A 72 -26.14 7.82 14.23
C GLU A 72 -26.25 7.67 12.70
N GLY A 73 -26.93 6.60 12.25
CA GLY A 73 -27.03 6.23 10.84
C GLY A 73 -25.83 5.44 10.31
N PHE A 74 -24.70 5.43 11.02
CA PHE A 74 -23.52 4.66 10.62
C PHE A 74 -23.45 3.30 11.31
N GLU A 75 -22.90 2.33 10.58
CA GLU A 75 -22.54 0.99 11.07
C GLU A 75 -21.14 0.63 10.59
N ILE A 76 -20.38 -0.12 11.39
CA ILE A 76 -19.14 -0.77 10.98
C ILE A 76 -19.34 -2.28 11.11
N ARG A 77 -19.16 -3.01 10.02
CA ARG A 77 -19.32 -4.48 10.00
C ARG A 77 -18.44 -5.13 8.94
N GLU A 78 -18.37 -6.47 8.98
CA GLU A 78 -17.73 -7.24 7.91
C GLU A 78 -18.63 -7.23 6.65
N PRO A 79 -18.04 -7.14 5.44
CA PRO A 79 -18.80 -7.22 4.20
C PRO A 79 -19.33 -8.63 3.95
N ARG A 80 -20.42 -8.69 3.19
CA ARG A 80 -21.10 -9.91 2.73
C ARG A 80 -21.14 -9.92 1.22
N GLU A 81 -21.45 -11.09 0.63
CA GLU A 81 -21.58 -11.22 -0.83
C GLU A 81 -22.65 -10.28 -1.42
N GLU A 82 -23.71 -10.00 -0.66
CA GLU A 82 -24.77 -9.05 -1.03
C GLU A 82 -24.28 -7.58 -1.15
N ASP A 83 -23.15 -7.24 -0.53
CA ASP A 83 -22.59 -5.88 -0.56
C ASP A 83 -21.73 -5.62 -1.81
N ILE A 84 -21.31 -6.66 -2.54
CA ILE A 84 -20.31 -6.53 -3.63
C ILE A 84 -20.73 -5.51 -4.68
N GLU A 85 -21.99 -5.51 -5.10
CA GLU A 85 -22.46 -4.57 -6.13
C GLU A 85 -22.43 -3.11 -5.66
N GLN A 86 -22.60 -2.88 -4.35
CA GLN A 86 -22.49 -1.54 -3.76
C GLN A 86 -21.02 -1.14 -3.50
N LEU A 87 -20.13 -2.12 -3.34
CA LEU A 87 -18.68 -1.90 -3.17
C LEU A 87 -17.95 -1.64 -4.49
N VAL A 88 -18.49 -2.10 -5.63
CA VAL A 88 -17.89 -1.85 -6.96
C VAL A 88 -17.65 -0.36 -7.23
N PRO A 89 -18.64 0.56 -7.06
CA PRO A 89 -18.40 1.99 -7.25
C PRO A 89 -17.31 2.55 -6.33
N ILE A 90 -17.22 2.07 -5.09
CA ILE A 90 -16.21 2.50 -4.11
C ILE A 90 -14.81 2.10 -4.61
N ASP A 91 -14.66 0.86 -5.06
CA ASP A 91 -13.38 0.31 -5.51
C ASP A 91 -12.90 0.94 -6.83
N VAL A 92 -13.84 1.35 -7.70
CA VAL A 92 -13.53 2.08 -8.95
C VAL A 92 -13.13 3.54 -8.70
N ALA A 93 -13.60 4.15 -7.61
CA ALA A 93 -13.47 5.59 -7.39
C ALA A 93 -12.02 6.06 -7.35
N LEU A 94 -11.15 5.36 -6.59
CA LEU A 94 -9.75 5.74 -6.44
C LEU A 94 -8.95 5.57 -7.75
N PRO A 95 -8.95 4.40 -8.43
CA PRO A 95 -8.32 4.25 -9.74
C PRO A 95 -8.82 5.27 -10.77
N THR A 96 -10.13 5.59 -10.76
CA THR A 96 -10.69 6.60 -11.67
C THR A 96 -10.10 7.97 -11.41
N HIS A 97 -10.06 8.40 -10.15
CA HIS A 97 -9.41 9.65 -9.77
C HIS A 97 -7.92 9.67 -10.15
N GLN A 98 -7.20 8.57 -9.91
CA GLN A 98 -5.78 8.40 -10.26
C GLN A 98 -5.51 8.21 -11.75
N SER A 99 -6.53 8.12 -12.60
CA SER A 99 -6.40 8.15 -14.07
C SER A 99 -6.53 9.57 -14.64
N SER A 100 -6.73 10.57 -13.77
CA SER A 100 -6.84 11.98 -14.12
C SER A 100 -5.58 12.77 -13.76
N SER A 101 -5.41 13.94 -14.37
CA SER A 101 -4.35 14.89 -14.02
C SER A 101 -4.39 15.23 -12.51
N PRO A 102 -3.24 15.30 -11.83
CA PRO A 102 -1.87 15.29 -12.36
C PRO A 102 -1.19 13.90 -12.42
N VAL A 103 -1.96 12.80 -12.39
CA VAL A 103 -1.42 11.43 -12.45
C VAL A 103 -1.35 10.94 -13.90
N PHE A 104 -0.15 10.56 -14.34
CA PHE A 104 0.11 10.07 -15.71
C PHE A 104 0.47 8.58 -15.73
N SER A 105 -0.30 7.79 -15.01
CA SER A 105 -0.12 6.34 -14.97
C SER A 105 -0.71 5.69 -16.22
N PRO A 106 0.02 4.81 -16.94
CA PRO A 106 -0.53 4.07 -18.08
C PRO A 106 -1.39 2.86 -17.66
N ARG A 107 -1.67 2.71 -16.36
CA ARG A 107 -2.41 1.56 -15.83
C ARG A 107 -3.89 1.67 -16.23
N PRO A 108 -4.46 0.64 -16.89
CA PRO A 108 -5.88 0.66 -17.22
C PRO A 108 -6.74 0.59 -15.96
N LEU A 109 -7.95 1.13 -16.04
CA LEU A 109 -8.95 0.91 -15.01
C LEU A 109 -9.34 -0.58 -14.96
N PRO A 110 -9.53 -1.15 -13.77
CA PRO A 110 -10.08 -2.49 -13.64
C PRO A 110 -11.50 -2.53 -14.22
N THR A 111 -11.86 -3.66 -14.85
CA THR A 111 -13.23 -3.89 -15.29
C THR A 111 -14.11 -4.22 -14.09
N VAL A 112 -15.41 -3.94 -14.19
CA VAL A 112 -16.37 -4.29 -13.13
C VAL A 112 -16.34 -5.80 -12.81
N ASP A 113 -16.22 -6.65 -13.82
CA ASP A 113 -16.14 -8.11 -13.59
C ASP A 113 -14.85 -8.53 -12.89
N ALA A 114 -13.73 -7.86 -13.16
CA ALA A 114 -12.49 -8.10 -12.43
C ALA A 114 -12.60 -7.69 -10.96
N ILE A 115 -13.24 -6.54 -10.68
CA ILE A 115 -13.50 -6.07 -9.31
C ILE A 115 -14.39 -7.06 -8.56
N ARG A 116 -15.50 -7.50 -9.17
CA ARG A 116 -16.37 -8.53 -8.58
C ARG A 116 -15.63 -9.83 -8.29
N ALA A 117 -14.78 -10.28 -9.22
CA ALA A 117 -14.00 -11.49 -9.05
C ALA A 117 -13.00 -11.36 -7.90
N GLU A 118 -12.33 -10.21 -7.78
CA GLU A 118 -11.41 -9.96 -6.67
C GLU A 118 -12.16 -9.90 -5.33
N TRP A 119 -13.30 -9.19 -5.24
CA TRP A 119 -14.11 -9.19 -4.01
C TRP A 119 -14.54 -10.59 -3.57
N ARG A 120 -15.00 -11.44 -4.50
CA ARG A 120 -15.36 -12.83 -4.16
C ARG A 120 -14.17 -13.63 -3.66
N LYS A 121 -13.01 -13.44 -4.29
CA LYS A 121 -11.76 -14.09 -3.87
C LYS A 121 -11.35 -13.63 -2.47
N THR A 122 -11.43 -12.33 -2.20
CA THR A 122 -11.08 -11.76 -0.89
C THR A 122 -12.05 -12.23 0.20
N LEU A 123 -13.36 -12.22 -0.05
CA LEU A 123 -14.37 -12.72 0.90
C LEU A 123 -14.23 -14.22 1.20
N ALA A 124 -13.75 -15.00 0.24
CA ALA A 124 -13.45 -16.43 0.42
C ALA A 124 -12.09 -16.66 1.12
N GLY A 125 -11.25 -15.64 1.18
CA GLY A 125 -9.92 -15.68 1.80
C GLY A 125 -9.97 -15.51 3.32
N SER A 126 -8.83 -15.75 3.95
CA SER A 126 -8.61 -15.48 5.39
C SER A 126 -7.30 -14.73 5.65
N GLU A 127 -6.67 -14.24 4.59
CA GLU A 127 -5.38 -13.53 4.65
C GLU A 127 -5.54 -12.12 5.23
N GLU A 128 -6.72 -11.53 5.09
CA GLU A 128 -7.03 -10.20 5.58
C GLU A 128 -8.40 -10.16 6.26
N ARG A 129 -8.53 -9.24 7.20
CA ARG A 129 -9.80 -8.90 7.81
C ARG A 129 -10.37 -7.68 7.12
N LEU A 130 -11.56 -7.84 6.53
CA LEU A 130 -12.27 -6.78 5.87
C LEU A 130 -13.31 -6.13 6.79
N LEU A 131 -13.42 -4.82 6.71
CA LEU A 131 -14.48 -4.05 7.34
C LEU A 131 -15.03 -3.04 6.35
N ILE A 132 -16.32 -2.77 6.46
CA ILE A 132 -17.00 -1.72 5.73
C ILE A 132 -17.67 -0.75 6.69
N GLY A 133 -17.70 0.51 6.31
CA GLY A 133 -18.55 1.52 6.92
C GLY A 133 -19.81 1.66 6.09
N CYS A 134 -20.97 1.52 6.73
CA CYS A 134 -22.27 1.70 6.10
C CYS A 134 -22.94 2.97 6.63
N LEU A 135 -23.67 3.69 5.77
CA LEU A 135 -24.59 4.75 6.11
C LEU A 135 -25.99 4.32 5.70
N ASP A 136 -26.92 4.23 6.66
CA ASP A 136 -28.30 3.78 6.44
C ASP A 136 -28.40 2.41 5.71
N GLY A 137 -27.42 1.54 5.97
CA GLY A 137 -27.31 0.20 5.36
C GLY A 137 -26.52 0.12 4.06
N GLU A 138 -26.16 1.26 3.44
CA GLU A 138 -25.38 1.32 2.21
C GLU A 138 -23.88 1.43 2.51
N PRO A 139 -23.01 0.57 1.96
CA PRO A 139 -21.56 0.73 2.08
C PRO A 139 -21.10 2.08 1.51
N VAL A 140 -20.27 2.79 2.27
CA VAL A 140 -19.65 4.07 1.87
C VAL A 140 -18.13 4.08 2.05
N ALA A 141 -17.57 3.06 2.71
CA ALA A 141 -16.15 2.88 2.91
C ALA A 141 -15.82 1.39 3.05
N CYS A 142 -14.61 1.00 2.65
CA CYS A 142 -14.03 -0.31 2.92
C CYS A 142 -12.57 -0.16 3.34
N TRP A 143 -12.10 -1.05 4.21
CA TRP A 143 -10.69 -1.17 4.55
C TRP A 143 -10.36 -2.62 4.87
N SER A 144 -9.15 -3.04 4.53
CA SER A 144 -8.61 -4.34 4.90
C SER A 144 -7.50 -4.16 5.93
N VAL A 145 -7.37 -5.15 6.81
CA VAL A 145 -6.27 -5.22 7.77
C VAL A 145 -5.63 -6.58 7.63
N CYS A 146 -4.33 -6.62 7.35
CA CYS A 146 -3.57 -7.87 7.33
C CYS A 146 -2.34 -7.77 8.21
N ALA A 147 -1.83 -8.93 8.64
CA ALA A 147 -0.55 -9.00 9.33
C ALA A 147 0.55 -8.45 8.41
N ALA A 148 1.43 -7.60 8.93
CA ALA A 148 2.42 -6.92 8.11
C ALA A 148 3.37 -7.89 7.39
N GLU A 149 3.57 -9.09 7.92
CA GLU A 149 4.36 -10.17 7.34
C GLU A 149 3.76 -10.71 6.02
N LEU A 150 2.46 -10.52 5.79
CA LEU A 150 1.80 -10.85 4.52
C LEU A 150 2.03 -9.76 3.46
N SER A 151 2.44 -8.56 3.88
CA SER A 151 2.73 -7.46 2.97
C SER A 151 4.07 -7.66 2.27
N ARG A 152 4.06 -7.59 0.94
CA ARG A 152 5.29 -7.58 0.14
C ARG A 152 6.05 -6.25 0.24
N HIS A 153 5.47 -5.24 0.88
CA HIS A 153 6.08 -3.93 1.06
C HIS A 153 6.99 -3.85 2.30
N TYR A 154 6.85 -4.77 3.25
CA TYR A 154 7.59 -4.75 4.51
C TYR A 154 8.17 -6.13 4.83
N SER A 155 9.42 -6.36 4.43
CA SER A 155 10.15 -7.61 4.68
C SER A 155 11.52 -7.41 5.34
N GLY A 156 11.73 -6.24 5.97
CA GLY A 156 13.01 -5.84 6.56
C GLY A 156 13.11 -6.10 8.07
N LEU A 157 14.34 -6.07 8.59
CA LEU A 157 14.68 -6.22 10.02
C LEU A 157 14.06 -5.13 10.93
N GLY A 158 13.50 -4.06 10.36
CA GLY A 158 12.85 -2.97 11.10
C GLY A 158 11.34 -3.14 11.28
N LEU A 159 10.77 -4.31 10.95
CA LEU A 159 9.34 -4.53 11.14
C LEU A 159 9.00 -4.65 12.65
N PRO A 160 8.11 -3.80 13.19
CA PRO A 160 7.69 -3.93 14.59
C PRO A 160 6.97 -5.25 14.85
N GLU A 161 7.11 -5.78 16.07
CA GLU A 161 6.35 -6.96 16.49
C GLU A 161 4.85 -6.70 16.41
N ARG A 162 4.09 -7.68 15.91
CA ARG A 162 2.63 -7.63 15.78
C ARG A 162 2.11 -6.45 14.95
N ALA A 163 2.91 -6.00 13.98
CA ALA A 163 2.50 -4.96 13.05
C ALA A 163 1.38 -5.43 12.10
N SER A 164 0.50 -4.50 11.74
CA SER A 164 -0.50 -4.69 10.68
C SER A 164 -0.31 -3.65 9.60
N TYR A 165 -0.65 -4.00 8.37
CA TYR A 165 -0.77 -3.07 7.27
C TYR A 165 -2.26 -2.75 7.03
N LEU A 166 -2.54 -1.47 6.78
CA LEU A 166 -3.85 -0.89 6.48
C LEU A 166 -3.84 -0.29 5.07
#